data_AF-A0A3D3JIR2-F1
#
_entry.id   AF-A0A3D3JIR2-F1
#
_cell.length_a   1.000
_cell.length_b   1.000
_cell.length_c   1.000
_cell.angle_alpha   90.00
_cell.angle_beta   90.00
_cell.angle_gamma   90.00
#
_symmetry.space_group_name_H-M   'P 1'
#
loop_
_entity.id
_entity.type
_entity.pdbx_description
1 polymer ?
#
loop_
_entity_poly.entity_id
_entity_poly.type
_entity_poly.pdbx_seq_one_letter_code
_entity_poly.pdbx_strand_id
1 'polypeptide(L)'
;ETGDIVMTLQESIEFTEYYRCYCIGRKHVHVMPYEPRNPHHLRYAADFAPTDAMRRTLEELCVKICTILGYDFNTVEFAVRDGIPYAIDYMNPAPDAERSSIGEENFEWILSTAATFLIDLAKKGRAVPTEYLWSTFLTGQGKGQKGHK
;
A
#
# COMPACT_ATOMS: atom_id res chain seq x y z
N GLU A 1 -16.49 26.89 0.45
CA GLU A 1 -17.36 25.74 0.09
C GLU A 1 -16.92 24.52 0.87
N THR A 2 -17.57 24.22 2.00
CA THR A 2 -17.37 22.97 2.76
C THR A 2 -18.64 22.53 3.50
N GLY A 3 -19.81 23.10 3.17
CA GLY A 3 -21.01 23.03 4.01
C GLY A 3 -21.45 21.61 4.39
N ASP A 4 -21.29 20.66 3.46
CA ASP A 4 -21.76 19.27 3.60
C ASP A 4 -20.67 18.22 3.31
N ILE A 5 -19.40 18.61 3.13
CA ILE A 5 -18.32 17.67 2.80
C ILE A 5 -17.85 17.00 4.09
N VAL A 6 -17.87 15.67 4.12
CA VAL A 6 -17.30 14.87 5.22
C VAL A 6 -15.78 14.99 5.18
N MET A 7 -15.18 15.39 6.30
CA MET A 7 -13.74 15.55 6.47
C MET A 7 -13.23 14.65 7.58
N THR A 8 -12.01 14.15 7.44
CA THR A 8 -11.30 13.44 8.50
C THR A 8 -10.32 14.40 9.18
N LEU A 9 -10.44 14.55 10.51
CA LEU A 9 -9.43 15.23 11.33
C LEU A 9 -8.50 14.18 11.93
N GLN A 10 -7.20 14.38 11.74
CA GLN A 10 -6.14 13.54 12.29
C GLN A 10 -5.01 14.38 12.87
N GLU A 11 -4.19 13.77 13.72
CA GLU A 11 -2.95 14.37 14.21
C GLU A 11 -1.99 14.66 13.05
N SER A 12 -1.31 15.81 13.07
CA SER A 12 -0.17 16.06 12.19
C SER A 12 1.04 15.27 12.71
N ILE A 13 1.50 14.29 11.94
CA ILE A 13 2.69 13.52 12.30
C ILE A 13 3.93 14.26 11.82
N GLU A 14 4.73 14.80 12.75
CA GLU A 14 6.08 15.29 12.47
C GLU A 14 7.00 14.09 12.20
N PHE A 15 7.58 14.01 11.00
CA PHE A 15 8.32 12.83 10.55
C PHE A 15 9.76 13.15 10.12
N THR A 16 10.63 12.15 10.26
CA THR A 16 12.02 12.19 9.77
C THR A 16 12.18 11.53 8.41
N GLU A 17 11.38 10.50 8.13
CA GLU A 17 11.39 9.77 6.85
C GLU A 17 9.94 9.57 6.40
N TYR A 18 9.74 9.44 5.10
CA TYR A 18 8.41 9.22 4.54
C TYR A 18 8.48 8.29 3.33
N TYR A 19 7.57 7.31 3.28
CA TYR A 19 7.61 6.23 2.30
C TYR A 19 6.27 6.11 1.59
N ARG A 20 6.31 6.02 0.26
CA ARG A 20 5.17 5.58 -0.55
C ARG A 20 5.44 4.15 -1.00
N CYS A 21 4.53 3.24 -0.69
CA CYS A 21 4.69 1.84 -0.95
C CYS A 21 3.61 1.34 -1.90
N TYR A 22 3.98 0.80 -3.05
CA TYR A 22 3.03 0.05 -3.88
C TYR A 22 2.79 -1.32 -3.29
N CYS A 23 1.54 -1.77 -3.27
CA CYS A 23 1.18 -3.14 -2.94
C CYS A 23 0.32 -3.74 -4.06
N ILE A 24 0.82 -4.79 -4.71
CA ILE A 24 0.17 -5.47 -5.82
C ILE A 24 -0.11 -6.93 -5.45
N GLY A 25 -1.34 -7.35 -5.66
CA GLY A 25 -1.85 -8.69 -5.35
C GLY A 25 -1.80 -9.06 -3.87
N ARG A 26 -1.79 -8.07 -2.96
CA ARG A 26 -1.64 -8.26 -1.50
C ARG A 26 -0.40 -9.08 -1.14
N LYS A 27 0.67 -8.95 -1.93
CA LYS A 27 1.87 -9.78 -1.81
C LYS A 27 3.14 -9.05 -2.21
N HIS A 28 3.13 -8.41 -3.37
CA HIS A 28 4.30 -7.74 -3.91
C HIS A 28 4.30 -6.31 -3.40
N VAL A 29 5.36 -5.92 -2.69
CA VAL A 29 5.50 -4.56 -2.16
C VAL A 29 6.75 -3.91 -2.73
N HIS A 30 6.61 -2.65 -3.13
CA HIS A 30 7.73 -1.80 -3.55
C HIS A 30 7.76 -0.54 -2.70
N VAL A 31 8.77 -0.43 -1.85
CA VAL A 31 8.95 0.69 -0.91
C VAL A 31 9.79 1.77 -1.58
N MET A 32 9.21 2.95 -1.76
CA MET A 32 9.85 4.11 -2.37
C MET A 32 10.03 5.22 -1.34
N PRO A 33 11.26 5.70 -1.08
CA PRO A 33 11.47 6.98 -0.40
C PRO A 33 10.68 8.09 -1.12
N TYR A 34 9.94 8.87 -0.35
CA TYR A 34 9.04 9.89 -0.89
C TYR A 34 9.00 11.09 0.05
N GLU A 35 9.46 12.25 -0.40
CA GLU A 35 9.49 13.49 0.38
C GLU A 35 8.32 14.40 -0.01
N PRO A 36 7.17 14.36 0.68
CA PRO A 36 5.98 15.12 0.30
C PRO A 36 6.15 16.64 0.43
N ARG A 37 7.15 17.10 1.19
CA ARG A 37 7.47 18.53 1.35
C ARG A 37 8.16 19.12 0.12
N ASN A 38 8.72 18.27 -0.75
CA ASN A 38 9.33 18.71 -1.99
C ASN A 38 8.30 19.08 -3.08
N PRO A 39 8.69 19.89 -4.08
CA PRO A 39 7.92 20.04 -5.31
C PRO A 39 7.58 18.68 -5.92
N HIS A 40 6.41 18.54 -6.54
CA HIS A 40 5.87 17.26 -7.02
C HIS A 40 6.88 16.39 -7.79
N HIS A 41 7.64 16.97 -8.72
CA HIS A 41 8.62 16.27 -9.55
C HIS A 41 9.91 15.85 -8.82
N LEU A 42 10.12 16.33 -7.58
CA LEU A 42 11.29 16.00 -6.74
C LEU A 42 10.91 15.12 -5.55
N ARG A 43 9.66 14.70 -5.42
CA ARG A 43 9.22 13.93 -4.25
C ARG A 43 9.88 12.55 -4.17
N TYR A 44 10.29 11.96 -5.29
CA TYR A 44 11.03 10.69 -5.29
C TYR A 44 12.56 10.85 -5.21
N ALA A 45 13.05 12.09 -5.14
CA ALA A 45 14.46 12.41 -4.90
C ALA A 45 14.68 12.69 -3.40
N ALA A 46 14.32 11.72 -2.55
CA ALA A 46 14.55 11.79 -1.11
C ALA A 46 16.01 11.49 -0.76
N ASP A 47 16.51 12.11 0.30
CA ASP A 47 17.89 11.95 0.81
C ASP A 47 18.01 10.84 1.88
N PHE A 48 16.94 10.09 2.10
CA PHE A 48 16.86 8.99 3.04
C PHE A 48 16.46 7.67 2.36
N ALA A 49 16.80 6.56 3.00
CA ALA A 49 16.44 5.22 2.59
C ALA A 49 16.14 4.36 3.82
N PRO A 50 15.20 3.40 3.73
CA PRO A 50 14.83 2.60 4.89
C PRO A 50 15.96 1.63 5.21
N THR A 51 16.21 1.41 6.50
CA THR A 51 16.99 0.27 6.96
C THR A 51 16.30 -1.05 6.56
N ASP A 52 17.04 -2.16 6.53
CA ASP A 52 16.44 -3.48 6.21
C ASP A 52 15.30 -3.86 7.16
N ALA A 53 15.40 -3.48 8.44
CA ALA A 53 14.36 -3.71 9.44
C ALA A 53 13.11 -2.85 9.19
N MET A 54 13.30 -1.56 8.85
CA MET A 54 12.19 -0.68 8.49
C MET A 54 11.51 -1.15 7.20
N ARG A 55 12.28 -1.52 6.17
CA ARG A 55 11.77 -2.05 4.91
C ARG A 55 10.86 -3.25 5.15
N ARG A 56 11.30 -4.24 5.93
CA ARG A 56 10.49 -5.43 6.28
C ARG A 56 9.19 -5.03 6.99
N THR A 57 9.27 -4.12 7.95
CA THR A 57 8.10 -3.61 8.68
C THR A 57 7.09 -2.97 7.72
N LEU A 58 7.55 -2.12 6.80
CA LEU A 58 6.70 -1.45 5.81
C LEU A 58 6.04 -2.47 4.86
N GLU A 59 6.79 -3.48 4.39
CA GLU A 59 6.27 -4.54 3.53
C GLU A 59 5.17 -5.36 4.23
N GLU A 60 5.40 -5.78 5.47
CA GLU A 60 4.42 -6.51 6.28
C GLU A 60 3.16 -5.69 6.53
N LEU A 61 3.30 -4.42 6.87
CA LEU A 61 2.16 -3.51 7.08
C LEU A 61 1.37 -3.29 5.80
N CYS A 62 2.02 -3.08 4.65
CA CYS A 62 1.34 -2.94 3.36
C CYS A 62 0.49 -4.15 3.03
N VAL A 63 1.06 -5.36 3.13
CA VAL A 63 0.35 -6.61 2.87
C VAL A 63 -0.81 -6.77 3.83
N LYS A 64 -0.60 -6.49 5.12
CA LYS A 64 -1.65 -6.60 6.15
C LYS A 64 -2.82 -5.64 5.87
N ILE A 65 -2.53 -4.37 5.60
CA ILE A 65 -3.54 -3.34 5.29
C ILE A 65 -4.33 -3.74 4.04
N CYS A 66 -3.64 -4.04 2.93
CA CYS A 66 -4.29 -4.40 1.68
C CYS A 66 -5.11 -5.70 1.79
N THR A 67 -4.67 -6.64 2.63
CA THR A 67 -5.43 -7.86 2.92
C THR A 67 -6.71 -7.57 3.70
N ILE A 68 -6.65 -6.73 4.74
CA ILE A 68 -7.80 -6.37 5.57
C ILE A 68 -8.82 -5.56 4.76
N LEU A 69 -8.35 -4.60 3.97
CA LEU A 69 -9.21 -3.72 3.17
C LEU A 69 -9.65 -4.34 1.83
N GLY A 70 -9.04 -5.45 1.43
CA GLY A 70 -9.38 -6.15 0.20
C GLY A 70 -8.86 -5.48 -1.08
N TYR A 71 -7.85 -4.62 -0.99
CA TYR A 71 -7.23 -4.00 -2.16
C TYR A 71 -6.22 -4.93 -2.83
N ASP A 72 -6.43 -5.25 -4.11
CA ASP A 72 -5.44 -5.99 -4.91
C ASP A 72 -4.39 -5.08 -5.55
N PHE A 73 -4.68 -3.78 -5.61
CA PHE A 73 -3.74 -2.74 -6.02
C PHE A 73 -3.94 -1.56 -5.06
N ASN A 74 -2.87 -1.01 -4.51
CA ASN A 74 -2.93 0.14 -3.61
C ASN A 74 -1.56 0.82 -3.53
N THR A 75 -1.54 2.12 -3.22
CA THR A 75 -0.39 2.71 -2.54
C THR A 75 -0.70 2.95 -1.08
N VAL A 76 0.29 2.66 -0.23
CA VAL A 76 0.25 2.92 1.21
C VAL A 76 1.40 3.84 1.55
N GLU A 77 1.11 4.96 2.19
CA GLU A 77 2.05 5.98 2.60
C GLU A 77 2.27 5.95 4.11
N PHE A 78 3.54 6.01 4.51
CA PHE A 78 3.95 5.98 5.90
C PHE A 78 4.83 7.19 6.24
N ALA A 79 4.46 7.89 7.30
CA ALA A 79 5.31 8.88 7.95
C ALA A 79 6.03 8.23 9.14
N VAL A 80 7.36 8.30 9.19
CA VAL A 80 8.15 7.71 10.27
C VAL A 80 8.49 8.75 11.33
N ARG A 81 8.04 8.50 12.56
CA ARG A 81 8.37 9.30 13.75
C ARG A 81 8.98 8.39 14.80
N ASP A 82 10.16 8.75 15.30
CA ASP A 82 10.89 7.98 16.32
C ASP A 82 11.04 6.48 15.98
N GLY A 83 11.28 6.18 14.69
CA GLY A 83 11.40 4.81 14.18
C GLY A 83 10.08 4.04 14.04
N ILE A 84 8.93 4.69 14.24
CA ILE A 84 7.60 4.09 14.12
C ILE A 84 6.94 4.58 12.82
N PRO A 85 6.56 3.68 11.89
CA PRO A 85 5.84 4.06 10.68
C PRO A 85 4.34 4.21 10.95
N TYR A 86 3.83 5.44 10.82
CA TYR A 86 2.42 5.78 10.88
C TYR A 86 1.81 5.76 9.49
N ALA A 87 0.76 4.98 9.26
CA ALA A 87 0.04 4.99 7.98
C ALA A 87 -0.79 6.28 7.85
N ILE A 88 -0.57 7.06 6.79
CA ILE A 88 -1.20 8.38 6.58
C ILE A 88 -2.20 8.35 5.44
N ASP A 89 -1.82 7.76 4.31
CA ASP A 89 -2.71 7.49 3.17
C ASP A 89 -2.60 6.02 2.82
N TYR A 90 -3.70 5.30 2.89
CA TYR A 90 -3.72 3.86 2.63
C TYR A 90 -4.96 3.43 1.84
N MET A 91 -5.62 4.40 1.20
CA MET A 91 -6.89 4.21 0.50
C MET A 91 -6.81 4.72 -0.95
N ASN A 92 -5.69 4.42 -1.63
CA ASN A 92 -5.46 4.80 -3.02
C ASN A 92 -5.37 3.56 -3.94
N PRO A 93 -6.51 2.90 -4.25
CA PRO A 93 -6.54 1.64 -4.99
C PRO A 93 -6.30 1.77 -6.51
N ALA A 94 -6.12 2.99 -6.99
CA ALA A 94 -5.80 3.29 -8.40
C ALA A 94 -4.64 4.30 -8.45
N PRO A 95 -3.46 3.92 -7.98
CA PRO A 95 -2.35 4.85 -7.83
C PRO A 95 -1.81 5.28 -9.20
N ASP A 96 -1.45 6.56 -9.29
CA ASP A 96 -0.72 7.09 -10.43
C ASP A 96 0.72 6.56 -10.45
N ALA A 97 1.10 5.97 -11.57
CA ALA A 97 2.43 5.41 -11.82
C ALA A 97 3.05 5.99 -13.10
N GLU A 98 2.81 7.27 -13.39
CA GLU A 98 3.43 7.93 -14.55
C GLU A 98 4.96 7.92 -14.45
N ARG A 99 5.63 7.38 -15.49
CA ARG A 99 7.10 7.27 -15.56
C ARG A 99 7.84 8.58 -15.27
N SER A 100 7.31 9.70 -15.76
CA SER A 100 7.89 11.04 -15.56
C SER A 100 7.84 11.49 -14.09
N SER A 101 6.87 10.98 -13.32
CA SER A 101 6.63 11.30 -11.92
C SER A 101 7.47 10.42 -11.01
N ILE A 102 7.41 9.09 -11.21
CA ILE A 102 8.00 8.11 -10.28
C ILE A 102 9.42 7.67 -10.65
N GLY A 103 9.92 8.03 -11.83
CA GLY A 103 11.22 7.61 -12.34
C GLY A 103 11.21 6.22 -12.98
N GLU A 104 12.27 5.94 -13.75
CA GLU A 104 12.34 4.74 -14.61
C GLU A 104 12.33 3.43 -13.83
N GLU A 105 13.19 3.28 -12.82
CA GLU A 105 13.32 2.04 -12.05
C GLU A 105 12.00 1.64 -11.37
N ASN A 106 11.34 2.61 -10.73
CA ASN A 106 10.07 2.38 -10.08
C ASN A 106 8.98 2.02 -11.08
N PHE A 107 8.96 2.70 -12.23
CA PHE A 107 8.03 2.42 -13.32
C PHE A 107 8.20 1.01 -13.87
N GLU A 108 9.43 0.58 -14.15
CA GLU A 108 9.72 -0.76 -14.65
C GLU A 108 9.28 -1.85 -13.66
N TRP A 109 9.54 -1.65 -12.36
CA TRP A 109 9.09 -2.58 -11.32
C TRP A 109 7.57 -2.71 -11.30
N ILE A 110 6.85 -1.58 -11.30
CA ILE A 110 5.38 -1.56 -11.25
C ILE A 110 4.80 -2.22 -12.48
N LEU A 111 5.29 -1.85 -13.68
CA LEU A 111 4.83 -2.40 -14.95
C LEU A 111 4.98 -3.92 -14.99
N SER A 112 6.19 -4.42 -14.67
CA SER A 112 6.51 -5.85 -14.69
C SER A 112 5.69 -6.64 -13.68
N THR A 113 5.58 -6.13 -12.45
CA THR A 113 4.85 -6.78 -11.36
C THR A 113 3.35 -6.79 -11.63
N ALA A 114 2.79 -5.67 -12.09
CA ALA A 114 1.38 -5.57 -12.46
C ALA A 114 1.04 -6.53 -13.60
N ALA A 115 1.85 -6.55 -14.67
CA ALA A 115 1.64 -7.46 -15.79
C ALA A 115 1.65 -8.93 -15.34
N THR A 116 2.64 -9.32 -14.53
CA THR A 116 2.74 -10.68 -13.98
C THR A 116 1.51 -11.04 -13.14
N PHE A 117 1.12 -10.17 -12.21
CA PHE A 117 -0.04 -10.38 -11.35
C PHE A 117 -1.34 -10.52 -12.16
N LEU A 118 -1.55 -9.66 -13.16
CA LEU A 118 -2.74 -9.69 -14.00
C LEU A 118 -2.81 -10.93 -14.89
N ILE A 119 -1.68 -11.40 -15.43
CA ILE A 119 -1.60 -12.66 -16.19
C ILE A 119 -1.96 -13.85 -15.29
N ASP A 120 -1.41 -13.89 -14.08
CA ASP A 120 -1.71 -14.96 -13.11
C ASP A 120 -3.19 -14.93 -12.69
N LEU A 121 -3.76 -13.74 -12.51
CA LEU A 121 -5.18 -13.58 -12.22
C LEU A 121 -6.06 -14.07 -13.37
N ALA A 122 -5.70 -13.74 -14.62
CA ALA A 122 -6.42 -14.21 -15.79
C ALA A 122 -6.39 -15.73 -15.93
N LYS A 123 -5.23 -16.36 -15.66
CA LYS A 123 -5.07 -17.83 -15.70
C LYS A 123 -5.89 -18.57 -14.63
N LYS A 124 -6.16 -17.94 -13.48
CA LYS A 124 -7.04 -18.52 -12.44
C LYS A 124 -8.50 -18.60 -12.87
N GLY A 125 -8.90 -17.80 -13.86
CA GLY A 125 -10.28 -17.69 -14.30
C GLY A 125 -11.14 -16.83 -13.36
N ARG A 126 -12.37 -16.53 -13.79
CA ARG A 126 -13.32 -15.74 -13.00
C ARG A 126 -14.06 -16.65 -12.02
N ALA A 127 -13.96 -16.35 -10.73
CA ALA A 127 -14.82 -16.91 -9.70
C ALA A 127 -15.77 -15.82 -9.19
N VAL A 128 -17.03 -16.17 -8.95
CA VAL A 128 -17.96 -15.30 -8.22
C VAL A 128 -17.73 -15.54 -6.73
N PRO A 129 -17.31 -14.54 -5.94
CA PRO A 129 -17.16 -14.72 -4.50
C PRO A 129 -18.50 -15.09 -3.87
N THR A 130 -18.50 -16.08 -2.98
CA THR A 130 -19.69 -16.43 -2.18
C THR A 130 -19.91 -15.46 -1.02
N GLU A 131 -18.88 -14.70 -0.65
CA GLU A 131 -18.85 -13.76 0.47
C GLU A 131 -18.08 -12.49 0.07
N TYR A 132 -18.38 -11.38 0.75
CA TYR A 132 -17.56 -10.16 0.63
C TYR A 132 -16.19 -10.33 1.28
N LEU A 133 -15.16 -9.64 0.77
CA LEU A 133 -13.79 -9.70 1.29
C LEU A 133 -13.69 -9.26 2.77
N TRP A 134 -14.54 -8.31 3.18
CA TRP A 134 -14.59 -7.79 4.56
C TRP A 134 -15.46 -8.61 5.52
N SER A 135 -16.10 -9.69 5.04
CA SER A 135 -16.91 -10.59 5.89
C SER A 135 -16.10 -11.16 7.05
N THR A 136 -14.83 -11.52 6.80
CA THR A 136 -13.92 -12.05 7.83
C THR A 136 -13.55 -10.99 8.88
N PHE A 137 -13.41 -9.72 8.45
CA PHE A 137 -13.14 -8.61 9.37
C PHE A 137 -14.32 -8.38 10.33
N LEU A 138 -15.55 -8.42 9.82
CA LEU A 138 -16.75 -8.22 10.64
C LEU A 138 -17.11 -9.40 11.55
N THR A 139 -16.82 -10.63 11.11
CA THR A 139 -17.19 -11.85 11.85
C THR A 139 -16.13 -12.29 12.87
N GLY A 140 -14.93 -11.69 12.84
CA GLY A 140 -13.82 -12.06 13.72
C GLY A 140 -13.26 -13.47 13.47
N GLN A 141 -13.68 -14.16 12.39
CA GLN A 141 -13.22 -15.50 12.07
C GLN A 141 -11.88 -15.50 11.32
N GLY A 142 -10.81 -15.07 11.99
CA GLY A 142 -9.45 -15.29 11.49
C GLY A 142 -9.12 -16.78 11.49
N LYS A 143 -9.06 -17.42 10.32
CA LYS A 143 -8.60 -18.82 10.06
C LYS A 143 -8.51 -19.71 11.32
N GLY A 144 -9.67 -20.10 11.85
CA GLY A 144 -9.77 -21.10 12.93
C GLY A 144 -9.66 -22.52 12.38
N GLN A 145 -8.60 -23.21 12.80
CA GLN A 145 -8.48 -24.67 12.99
C GLN A 145 -8.92 -25.61 11.84
N LYS A 146 -7.92 -26.30 11.27
CA LYS A 146 -8.14 -27.60 10.62
C LYS A 146 -8.76 -28.56 11.63
N GLY A 147 -10.06 -28.79 11.53
CA GLY A 147 -10.72 -29.89 12.23
C GLY A 147 -10.06 -31.21 11.82
N HIS A 148 -9.38 -31.84 12.76
CA HIS A 148 -9.04 -33.26 12.65
C HIS A 148 -10.36 -34.04 12.75
N LYS A 149 -10.64 -34.85 11.73
CA LYS A 149 -11.43 -36.06 11.86
C LYS A 149 -10.48 -37.23 11.98
#